data_AF-A0A7X5VRI6-F1
#
_entry.id   AF-A0A7X5VRI6-F1
#
_cell.length_a   1.000
_cell.length_b   1.000
_cell.length_c   1.000
_cell.angle_alpha   90.00
_cell.angle_beta   90.00
_cell.angle_gamma   90.00
#
_symmetry.space_group_name_H-M   'P 1'
#
loop_
_entity.id
_entity.type
_entity.pdbx_description
1 polymer ?
#
loop_
_entity_poly.entity_id
_entity_poly.type
_entity_poly.pdbx_seq_one_letter_code
_entity_poly.pdbx_strand_id
1 'polypeptide(L)'
;MVFGVMVHHPDVCSAVLAHVGIGDVLRVERSPNGEFNITEFGTVTNERHFRGMHAYSPMHNVQNGTVYPAVMATTGMNDPRVE
;
A
#
# COMPACT_ATOMS: atom_id res chain seq x y z
N MET A 1 2.21 -1.51 -6.82
CA MET A 1 2.60 -0.08 -6.91
C MET A 1 1.65 0.71 -7.81
N VAL A 2 0.40 0.92 -7.41
CA VAL A 2 -0.51 1.89 -8.07
C VAL A 2 -1.23 2.75 -7.04
N PHE A 3 -1.53 2.19 -5.86
CA PHE A 3 -1.98 2.95 -4.70
C PHE A 3 -1.00 4.05 -4.29
N GLY A 4 0.31 3.77 -4.24
CA GLY A 4 1.31 4.79 -3.93
C GLY A 4 1.34 5.92 -4.97
N VAL A 5 1.19 5.58 -6.26
CA VAL A 5 1.18 6.59 -7.34
C VAL A 5 -0.03 7.49 -7.21
N MET A 6 -1.24 6.96 -7.04
CA MET A 6 -2.43 7.82 -6.87
C MET A 6 -2.37 8.69 -5.62
N VAL A 7 -1.74 8.19 -4.54
CA VAL A 7 -1.68 8.94 -3.27
C VAL A 7 -0.68 10.09 -3.35
N HIS A 8 0.50 9.86 -3.93
CA HIS A 8 1.57 10.86 -3.98
C HIS A 8 1.53 11.75 -5.23
N HIS A 9 0.94 11.26 -6.32
CA HIS A 9 0.86 11.92 -7.61
C HIS A 9 -0.54 11.75 -8.22
N PRO A 10 -1.60 12.30 -7.60
CA PRO A 10 -2.98 12.11 -8.06
C PRO A 10 -3.25 12.66 -9.47
N ASP A 11 -2.41 13.56 -9.97
CA ASP A 11 -2.54 14.29 -11.23
C ASP A 11 -2.01 13.53 -12.45
N VAL A 12 -1.26 12.44 -12.28
CA VAL A 12 -0.60 11.74 -13.41
C VAL A 12 -1.49 10.72 -14.11
N CYS A 13 -2.67 10.42 -13.56
CA CYS A 13 -3.60 9.46 -14.15
C CYS A 13 -5.05 9.85 -13.85
N SER A 14 -5.97 9.48 -14.74
CA SER A 14 -7.42 9.69 -14.53
C SER A 14 -8.09 8.54 -13.78
N ALA A 15 -7.49 7.34 -13.82
CA ALA A 15 -8.02 6.14 -13.19
C ALA A 15 -6.89 5.19 -12.75
N VAL A 16 -7.16 4.43 -11.68
CA VAL A 16 -6.30 3.38 -11.14
C VAL A 16 -7.05 2.06 -11.03
N LEU A 17 -6.44 1.01 -11.56
CA LEU A 17 -6.87 -0.38 -11.41
C LEU A 17 -5.85 -1.12 -10.55
N ALA A 18 -6.27 -1.52 -9.35
CA ALA A 18 -5.44 -2.27 -8.43
C ALA A 18 -5.94 -3.71 -8.33
N HIS A 19 -5.11 -4.67 -8.75
CA HIS A 19 -5.39 -6.10 -8.61
C HIS A 19 -4.55 -6.67 -7.47
N VAL A 20 -5.22 -7.12 -6.40
CA VAL A 20 -4.58 -7.77 -5.24
C VAL A 20 -3.41 -6.93 -4.69
N GLY A 21 -3.69 -5.65 -4.44
CA GLY A 21 -2.67 -4.66 -4.08
C GLY A 21 -2.53 -4.48 -2.56
N ILE A 22 -1.30 -4.29 -2.09
CA ILE A 22 -1.00 -3.94 -0.70
C ILE A 22 -1.20 -2.43 -0.51
N GLY A 23 -2.16 -2.04 0.31
CA GLY A 23 -2.44 -0.63 0.67
C GLY A 23 -1.89 -0.21 2.03
N ASP A 24 -1.83 -1.14 2.99
CA ASP A 24 -1.26 -0.93 4.32
C ASP A 24 0.09 -1.63 4.41
N VAL A 25 1.16 -0.86 4.25
CA VAL A 25 2.53 -1.38 4.31
C VAL A 25 2.99 -1.59 5.75
N LEU A 26 2.38 -0.90 6.72
CA LEU A 26 2.77 -1.02 8.13
C LEU A 26 2.24 -2.30 8.77
N ARG A 27 1.19 -2.91 8.20
CA ARG A 27 0.64 -4.18 8.67
C ARG A 27 1.03 -5.39 7.85
N VAL A 28 1.66 -5.20 6.69
CA VAL A 28 1.98 -6.29 5.75
C VAL A 28 2.79 -7.40 6.42
N GLU A 29 3.74 -7.08 7.29
CA GLU A 29 4.59 -8.06 7.98
C GLU A 29 3.82 -9.05 8.87
N ARG A 30 2.57 -8.71 9.27
CA ARG A 30 1.71 -9.55 10.12
C ARG A 30 0.76 -10.45 9.35
N SER A 31 0.67 -10.27 8.03
CA SER A 31 -0.14 -11.12 7.15
C SER A 31 0.49 -12.51 6.99
N PRO A 32 -0.28 -13.54 6.54
CA PRO A 32 0.22 -14.91 6.42
C PRO A 32 1.51 -15.05 5.59
N ASN A 33 1.68 -14.23 4.54
CA ASN A 33 2.90 -14.19 3.71
C ASN A 33 3.76 -12.96 3.98
N GLY A 34 3.46 -12.20 5.02
CA GLY A 34 4.07 -10.93 5.36
C GLY A 34 5.55 -11.01 5.70
N GLU A 35 5.92 -12.03 6.49
CA GLU A 35 7.29 -12.22 6.98
C GLU A 35 8.31 -12.34 5.83
N PHE A 36 7.94 -13.00 4.74
CA PHE A 36 8.79 -13.15 3.55
C PHE A 36 9.06 -11.83 2.82
N ASN A 37 8.22 -10.81 3.03
CA ASN A 37 8.37 -9.50 2.39
C ASN A 37 9.16 -8.49 3.24
N ILE A 38 9.58 -8.86 4.47
CA ILE A 38 10.36 -7.98 5.35
C ILE A 38 11.69 -7.59 4.72
N THR A 39 12.30 -8.47 3.92
CA THR A 39 13.55 -8.19 3.21
C THR A 39 13.42 -7.09 2.17
N GLU A 40 12.24 -6.94 1.58
CA GLU A 40 11.93 -5.94 0.56
C GLU A 40 11.39 -4.64 1.18
N PHE A 41 10.40 -4.73 2.07
CA PHE A 41 9.72 -3.56 2.63
C PHE A 41 10.31 -3.05 3.94
N GLY A 42 11.03 -3.89 4.68
CA GLY A 42 11.45 -3.62 6.04
C GLY A 42 10.45 -4.13 7.08
N THR A 43 10.67 -3.74 8.33
CA THR A 43 9.86 -4.15 9.49
C THR A 43 9.54 -2.94 10.35
N VAL A 44 8.34 -2.91 10.92
CA VAL A 44 7.91 -1.81 11.82
C VAL A 44 8.62 -1.83 13.17
N THR A 45 9.29 -2.94 13.50
CA THR A 45 10.10 -3.08 14.73
C THR A 45 11.41 -2.30 14.66
N ASN A 46 11.85 -1.92 13.46
CA ASN A 46 13.03 -1.09 13.26
C ASN A 46 12.58 0.35 12.95
N GLU A 47 13.02 1.32 13.76
CA GLU A 47 12.58 2.72 13.62
C GLU A 47 12.92 3.32 12.24
N ARG A 48 14.09 3.02 11.69
CA ARG A 48 14.51 3.53 10.38
C ARG A 48 13.62 2.96 9.28
N HIS A 49 13.33 1.66 9.34
CA HIS A 49 12.42 1.01 8.39
C HIS A 49 11.02 1.58 8.53
N PHE A 50 10.50 1.67 9.76
CA PHE A 50 9.19 2.24 10.06
C PHE A 50 9.02 3.64 9.47
N ARG A 51 10.00 4.55 9.66
CA ARG A 51 9.97 5.90 9.08
C ARG A 51 9.87 5.86 7.55
N GLY A 52 10.62 4.96 6.90
CA GLY A 52 10.54 4.74 5.46
C GLY A 52 9.17 4.23 5.03
N MET A 53 8.71 3.12 5.62
CA MET A 53 7.43 2.49 5.33
C MET A 53 6.25 3.45 5.53
N HIS A 54 6.27 4.23 6.62
CA HIS A 54 5.23 5.21 6.91
C HIS A 54 5.18 6.31 5.84
N ALA A 55 6.34 6.75 5.33
CA ALA A 55 6.41 7.83 4.34
C ALA A 55 5.75 7.46 3.00
N TYR A 56 5.70 6.17 2.63
CA TYR A 56 5.11 5.74 1.35
C TYR A 56 3.86 4.87 1.47
N SER A 57 3.47 4.43 2.67
CA SER A 57 2.29 3.57 2.84
C SER A 57 1.02 4.29 2.33
N PRO A 58 0.34 3.78 1.31
CA PRO A 58 -0.81 4.47 0.72
C PRO A 58 -1.92 4.78 1.72
N MET A 59 -2.31 3.80 2.54
CA MET A 59 -3.35 3.96 3.57
C MET A 59 -3.06 5.09 4.57
N HIS A 60 -1.79 5.39 4.85
CA HIS A 60 -1.38 6.39 5.83
C HIS A 60 -1.15 7.77 5.21
N ASN A 61 -1.19 7.89 3.88
CA ASN A 61 -0.86 9.12 3.17
C ASN A 61 -2.04 9.69 2.36
N VAL A 62 -3.24 9.11 2.46
CA VAL A 62 -4.46 9.69 1.89
C VAL A 62 -4.78 11.01 2.60
N GLN A 63 -5.02 12.07 1.81
CA GLN A 63 -5.29 13.41 2.31
C GLN A 63 -6.73 13.83 1.98
N ASN A 64 -7.45 14.29 3.00
CA ASN A 64 -8.81 14.80 2.85
C ASN A 64 -8.85 16.01 1.91
N GLY A 65 -9.89 16.09 1.08
CA GLY A 65 -10.07 17.18 0.12
C GLY A 65 -9.21 17.06 -1.16
N THR A 66 -8.36 16.05 -1.27
CA THR A 66 -7.60 15.79 -2.50
C THR A 66 -8.49 15.13 -3.55
N VAL A 67 -8.42 15.63 -4.78
CA VAL A 67 -9.10 15.02 -5.93
C VAL A 67 -8.25 13.86 -6.42
N TYR A 68 -8.62 12.64 -6.03
CA TYR A 68 -7.97 11.42 -6.48
C TYR A 68 -8.57 10.91 -7.80
N PRO A 69 -7.81 10.13 -8.60
CA PRO A 69 -8.33 9.45 -9.77
C PRO A 69 -9.46 8.48 -9.41
N ALA A 70 -10.26 8.07 -10.40
CA ALA A 70 -11.23 6.99 -10.20
C ALA A 70 -10.51 5.68 -9.84
N VAL A 71 -10.95 4.97 -8.81
CA VAL A 71 -10.26 3.76 -8.33
C VAL A 71 -11.17 2.54 -8.43
N MET A 72 -10.66 1.47 -9.04
CA MET A 72 -11.21 0.13 -8.89
C MET A 72 -10.16 -0.78 -8.27
N ALA A 73 -10.41 -1.23 -7.05
CA ALA A 73 -9.60 -2.23 -6.37
C ALA A 73 -10.31 -3.58 -6.41
N THR A 74 -9.60 -4.62 -6.83
CA THR A 74 -10.12 -5.99 -6.91
C THR A 74 -9.23 -6.90 -6.06
N THR A 75 -9.86 -7.83 -5.35
CA THR A 75 -9.17 -8.82 -4.52
C THR A 75 -9.90 -10.17 -4.59
N GLY A 76 -9.24 -11.23 -4.15
CA GLY A 76 -9.85 -12.54 -3.99
C GLY A 76 -10.28 -12.76 -2.55
N MET A 77 -11.53 -13.19 -2.32
CA MET A 77 -12.04 -13.48 -0.97
C MET A 77 -11.19 -14.51 -0.23
N ASN A 78 -10.54 -15.43 -0.96
CA ASN A 78 -9.70 -16.49 -0.42
C ASN A 78 -8.25 -16.40 -0.93
N ASP A 79 -7.74 -15.21 -1.29
CA ASP A 79 -6.33 -15.11 -1.72
C ASP A 79 -5.42 -15.41 -0.52
N PRO A 80 -4.61 -16.49 -0.55
CA PRO A 80 -3.78 -16.85 0.59
C PRO A 80 -2.49 -16.03 0.67
N ARG A 81 -2.23 -15.14 -0.30
CA ARG A 81 -0.95 -14.45 -0.44
C ARG A 81 -0.97 -13.00 0.00
N VAL A 82 -2.09 -12.31 -0.19
CA VAL A 82 -2.24 -10.88 0.08
C VAL A 82 -3.56 -10.66 0.77
N GLU A 83 -3.49 -10.03 1.94
CA GLU A 83 -4.62 -9.62 2.77
C GLU A 83 -5.04 -8.17 2.45
#